data_AF-A0A378QYK4-F1
#
_entry.id   AF-A0A378QYK4-F1
#
_cell.length_a   1.000
_cell.length_b   1.000
_cell.length_c   1.000
_cell.angle_alpha   90.00
_cell.angle_beta   90.00
_cell.angle_gamma   90.00
#
_symmetry.space_group_name_H-M   'P 1'
#
loop_
_entity.id
_entity.type
_entity.pdbx_description
1 polymer ?
#
loop_
_entity_poly.entity_id
_entity_poly.type
_entity_poly.pdbx_seq_one_letter_code
_entity_poly.pdbx_strand_id
1 'polypeptide(L)'
;MKSKKVKDPSWFKLKRYPHIGLPITSKSKNQVIRYITNPEKIAKHAFCPFIHTQIITPKFRKQYDQDGNILHNGKRVRLKPKVRDIYYANHWDC
;
A
#
# COMPACT_ATOMS: atom_id res chain seq x y z
N MET A 1 -28.02 -9.56 -32.48
CA MET A 1 -27.73 -8.19 -31.97
C MET A 1 -26.24 -8.09 -31.70
N LYS A 2 -25.49 -7.25 -32.41
CA LYS A 2 -24.02 -7.12 -32.23
C LYS A 2 -23.75 -6.33 -30.94
N SER A 3 -23.08 -6.93 -29.96
CA SER A 3 -22.67 -6.24 -28.73
C SER A 3 -21.76 -5.06 -29.08
N LYS A 4 -22.14 -3.83 -28.73
CA LYS A 4 -21.26 -2.66 -28.82
C LYS A 4 -19.99 -2.95 -28.01
N LYS A 5 -18.83 -3.03 -28.68
CA LYS A 5 -17.52 -3.03 -28.00
C LYS A 5 -17.40 -1.69 -27.27
N VAL A 6 -17.52 -1.72 -25.94
CA VAL A 6 -17.23 -0.56 -25.10
C VAL A 6 -15.76 -0.21 -25.33
N LYS A 7 -15.52 1.02 -25.78
CA LYS A 7 -14.17 1.51 -26.02
C LYS A 7 -13.43 1.49 -24.68
N ASP A 8 -12.29 0.81 -24.68
CA ASP A 8 -11.49 0.67 -23.46
C ASP A 8 -11.13 2.05 -22.91
N PRO A 9 -11.47 2.35 -21.65
CA PRO A 9 -11.08 3.62 -21.05
C PRO A 9 -9.56 3.70 -20.96
N SER A 10 -8.99 4.81 -21.44
CA SER A 10 -7.55 5.07 -21.43
C SER A 10 -6.96 5.12 -20.00
N TRP A 11 -7.82 5.34 -19.01
CA TRP A 11 -7.45 5.43 -17.60
C TRP A 11 -7.34 4.06 -16.89
N PHE A 12 -7.94 2.99 -17.41
CA PHE A 12 -7.89 1.69 -16.74
C PHE A 12 -6.55 1.00 -17.03
N LYS A 13 -5.70 0.88 -16.01
CA LYS A 13 -4.38 0.24 -16.10
C LYS A 13 -4.27 -0.87 -15.06
N LEU A 14 -3.97 -2.09 -15.52
CA LEU A 14 -3.72 -3.22 -14.64
C LEU A 14 -2.35 -3.06 -13.98
N LYS A 15 -2.29 -3.07 -12.65
CA LYS A 15 -1.04 -2.99 -11.90
C LYS A 15 -0.60 -4.39 -11.47
N ARG A 16 0.71 -4.65 -11.49
CA ARG A 16 1.31 -5.92 -11.08
C ARG A 16 1.79 -5.88 -9.62
N TYR A 17 0.94 -5.40 -8.72
CA TYR A 17 1.27 -5.44 -7.30
C TYR A 17 1.17 -6.87 -6.78
N PRO A 18 1.95 -7.24 -5.75
CA PRO A 18 1.69 -8.48 -5.01
C PRO A 18 0.28 -8.43 -4.43
N HIS A 19 -0.54 -9.44 -4.76
CA HIS A 19 -1.91 -9.56 -4.26
C HIS A 19 -1.96 -10.71 -3.25
N ILE A 20 -2.69 -10.51 -2.15
CA ILE A 20 -2.96 -11.57 -1.15
C ILE A 20 -3.98 -12.58 -1.70
N GLY A 21 -4.84 -12.16 -2.64
CA GLY A 21 -5.85 -13.01 -3.31
C GLY A 21 -5.70 -13.09 -4.82
N LEU A 22 -6.73 -13.60 -5.51
CA LEU A 22 -6.73 -13.74 -6.97
C LEU A 22 -6.57 -12.35 -7.65
N PRO A 23 -5.54 -12.15 -8.48
CA PRO A 23 -5.31 -10.86 -9.11
C PRO A 23 -6.39 -10.54 -10.14
N ILE A 24 -6.73 -9.26 -10.24
CA ILE A 24 -7.55 -8.76 -11.35
C ILE A 24 -6.77 -9.00 -12.65
N THR A 25 -7.38 -9.67 -13.61
CA THR A 25 -6.80 -9.90 -14.94
C THR A 25 -7.50 -9.05 -16.01
N SER A 26 -6.95 -9.03 -17.22
CA SER A 26 -7.59 -8.36 -18.36
C SER A 26 -9.00 -8.89 -18.64
N LYS A 27 -9.29 -10.15 -18.31
CA LYS A 27 -10.62 -10.75 -18.49
C LYS A 27 -11.67 -10.14 -17.54
N SER A 28 -11.28 -9.81 -16.32
CA SER A 28 -12.16 -9.18 -15.32
C SER A 28 -12.39 -7.68 -15.55
N LYS A 29 -11.69 -7.04 -16.50
CA LYS A 29 -11.74 -5.59 -16.73
C LYS A 29 -13.15 -5.02 -16.86
N ASN A 30 -13.97 -5.60 -17.74
CA ASN A 30 -15.33 -5.11 -17.99
C ASN A 30 -16.22 -5.21 -16.75
N GLN A 31 -16.07 -6.29 -15.98
CA GLN A 31 -16.81 -6.48 -14.73
C GLN A 31 -16.40 -5.42 -13.70
N VAL A 32 -15.09 -5.17 -13.55
CA VAL A 32 -14.57 -4.16 -12.63
C VAL A 32 -15.06 -2.77 -13.01
N ILE A 33 -14.92 -2.38 -14.28
CA ILE A 33 -15.38 -1.06 -14.77
C ILE A 33 -16.88 -0.90 -14.47
N ARG A 34 -17.70 -1.89 -14.83
CA ARG A 34 -19.15 -1.82 -14.60
C ARG A 34 -19.50 -1.69 -13.11
N TYR A 35 -18.71 -2.30 -12.24
CA TYR A 35 -18.92 -2.22 -10.79
C TYR A 35 -18.54 -0.84 -10.24
N ILE A 36 -17.33 -0.33 -10.56
CA ILE A 36 -16.82 0.93 -10.02
C ILE A 36 -17.50 2.18 -10.60
N THR A 37 -18.18 2.07 -11.75
CA THR A 37 -18.97 3.18 -12.33
C THR A 37 -20.45 3.14 -11.91
N ASN A 38 -20.90 2.12 -11.17
CA ASN A 38 -22.30 2.02 -10.78
C ASN A 38 -22.55 2.88 -9.52
N PRO A 39 -23.41 3.93 -9.60
CA PRO A 39 -23.62 4.86 -8.49
C PRO A 39 -24.22 4.20 -7.24
N GLU A 40 -25.07 3.18 -7.39
CA GLU A 40 -25.62 2.44 -6.25
C GLU A 40 -24.56 1.61 -5.54
N LYS A 41 -23.60 1.07 -6.31
CA LYS A 41 -22.46 0.33 -5.74
C LYS A 41 -21.48 1.27 -5.07
N ILE A 42 -21.20 2.42 -5.68
CA ILE A 42 -20.35 3.47 -5.08
C ILE A 42 -20.96 3.96 -3.76
N ALA A 43 -22.26 4.24 -3.73
CA ALA A 43 -22.94 4.73 -2.53
C ALA A 43 -22.97 3.71 -1.38
N LYS A 44 -22.98 2.42 -1.71
CA LYS A 44 -22.92 1.32 -0.72
C LYS A 44 -21.50 0.94 -0.32
N HIS A 45 -20.51 1.36 -1.09
CA HIS A 45 -19.11 1.07 -0.81
C HIS A 45 -18.68 1.83 0.44
N ALA A 46 -18.43 1.10 1.51
CA ALA A 46 -17.77 1.63 2.68
C ALA A 46 -16.27 1.63 2.41
N PHE A 47 -15.65 2.80 2.40
CA PHE A 47 -14.19 2.88 2.53
C PHE A 47 -13.84 2.35 3.91
N CYS A 48 -13.39 1.10 3.96
CA CYS A 48 -12.94 0.50 5.19
C CYS A 48 -11.72 1.30 5.69
N PRO A 49 -11.57 1.48 7.01
CA PRO A 49 -10.36 2.08 7.53
C PRO A 49 -9.15 1.29 7.01
N PHE A 50 -8.15 2.01 6.49
CA PHE A 50 -6.96 1.37 5.93
C PHE A 50 -6.31 0.45 6.96
N ILE A 51 -5.77 -0.68 6.47
CA ILE A 51 -5.02 -1.59 7.33
C ILE A 51 -3.76 -0.85 7.78
N HIS A 52 -3.75 -0.46 9.05
CA HIS A 52 -2.63 0.25 9.66
C HIS A 52 -1.55 -0.75 10.08
N THR A 53 -0.34 -0.53 9.60
CA THR A 53 0.85 -1.26 10.02
C THR A 53 2.00 -0.30 10.29
N GLN A 54 2.97 -0.73 11.09
CA GLN A 54 4.15 0.06 11.41
C GLN A 54 5.42 -0.65 10.95
N ILE A 55 6.23 0.02 10.12
CA ILE A 55 7.60 -0.43 9.85
C ILE A 55 8.53 0.23 10.87
N ILE A 56 9.16 -0.61 11.69
CA ILE A 56 10.11 -0.19 12.72
C ILE A 56 11.52 -0.54 12.23
N THR A 57 12.33 0.48 11.97
CA THR A 57 13.74 0.30 11.60
C THR A 57 14.64 0.63 12.79
N PRO A 58 15.32 -0.36 13.40
CA PRO A 58 16.24 -0.10 14.50
C PRO A 58 17.46 0.68 14.00
N LYS A 59 17.93 1.64 14.80
CA LYS A 59 19.12 2.42 14.49
C LYS A 59 20.23 2.08 15.47
N PHE A 60 21.40 1.74 14.95
CA PHE A 60 22.59 1.46 15.73
C PHE A 60 23.71 2.40 15.29
N ARG A 61 24.24 3.20 16.21
CA ARG A 61 25.34 4.16 15.93
C ARG A 61 26.38 4.13 17.04
N LYS A 62 27.61 4.52 16.69
CA LYS A 62 28.64 4.83 17.69
C LYS A 62 28.28 6.17 18.34
N GLN A 63 28.54 6.29 19.63
CA GLN A 63 28.41 7.55 20.35
C GLN A 63 29.80 8.14 20.57
N TYR A 64 29.85 9.46 20.59
CA TYR A 64 31.07 10.23 20.77
C TYR A 64 30.84 11.22 21.90
N ASP A 65 31.89 11.50 22.65
CA ASP A 65 31.89 12.59 23.61
C ASP A 65 32.01 13.95 22.90
N GLN A 66 31.90 15.05 23.64
CA GLN A 66 32.04 16.42 23.13
C GLN A 66 33.40 16.64 22.46
N ASP A 67 34.45 15.98 22.95
CA ASP A 67 35.81 16.02 22.40
C ASP A 67 36.03 15.05 21.22
N GLY A 68 34.99 14.34 20.77
CA GLY A 68 35.07 13.41 19.65
C GLY A 68 35.65 12.03 19.99
N ASN A 69 35.84 11.72 21.28
CA ASN A 69 36.29 10.40 21.72
C ASN A 69 35.17 9.35 21.62
N ILE A 70 35.51 8.13 21.18
CA ILE A 70 34.55 7.05 20.98
C ILE A 70 34.11 6.47 22.34
N LEU A 71 32.80 6.49 22.60
CA LEU A 71 32.20 5.91 23.80
C LEU A 71 31.88 4.42 23.61
N HIS A 72 31.54 3.73 24.71
CA HIS A 72 31.11 2.32 24.74
C HIS A 72 32.09 1.34 24.10
N ASN A 73 33.40 1.59 24.23
CA ASN A 73 34.47 0.79 23.64
C ASN A 73 34.28 0.58 22.13
N GLY A 74 33.70 1.55 21.43
CA GLY A 74 33.43 1.48 19.99
C GLY A 74 32.28 0.58 19.57
N LYS A 75 31.54 -0.02 20.53
CA LYS A 75 30.33 -0.77 20.25
C LYS A 75 29.20 0.19 19.84
N ARG A 76 28.34 -0.29 18.94
CA ARG A 76 27.17 0.49 18.50
C ARG A 76 26.07 0.40 19.55
N VAL A 77 25.53 1.56 19.93
CA VAL A 77 24.41 1.68 20.86
C VAL A 77 23.10 1.75 20.07
N ARG A 78 22.05 1.13 20.61
CA ARG A 78 20.70 1.20 20.05
C ARG A 78 20.13 2.60 20.30
N LEU A 79 19.78 3.29 19.23
CA LEU A 79 19.10 4.58 19.25
C LEU A 79 17.59 4.41 19.06
N LYS A 80 16.84 5.49 19.29
CA LYS A 80 15.40 5.56 19.03
C LYS A 80 15.11 5.07 17.59
N PRO A 81 14.29 4.02 17.40
CA PRO A 81 14.01 3.48 16.09
C PRO A 81 13.24 4.48 15.24
N LYS A 82 13.43 4.41 13.91
CA LYS A 82 12.60 5.16 12.98
C LYS A 82 11.32 4.35 12.75
N VAL A 83 10.21 4.84 13.29
CA VAL A 83 8.87 4.29 13.06
C VAL A 83 8.28 4.98 11.83
N ARG A 84 7.67 4.21 10.93
CA ARG A 84 6.93 4.70 9.79
C ARG A 84 5.57 4.02 9.77
N ASP A 85 4.52 4.81 9.92
CA ASP A 85 3.15 4.37 9.75
C ASP A 85 2.86 4.12 8.27
N ILE A 86 2.28 2.97 7.96
CA ILE A 86 1.88 2.58 6.62
C ILE A 86 0.41 2.18 6.67
N TYR A 87 -0.32 2.60 5.65
CA TYR A 87 -1.73 2.35 5.50
C TYR A 87 -1.92 1.63 4.16
N TYR A 88 -2.46 0.42 4.20
CA TYR A 88 -2.77 -0.34 3.00
C TYR A 88 -4.27 -0.25 2.69
N ALA A 89 -4.60 0.03 1.43
CA ALA A 89 -5.96 -0.11 0.93
C ALA A 89 -6.38 -1.57 1.00
N ASN A 90 -7.60 -1.83 1.48
CA ASN A 90 -8.16 -3.18 1.40
C ASN A 90 -8.55 -3.46 -0.06
N HIS A 91 -8.42 -4.73 -0.49
CA HIS A 91 -8.68 -5.11 -1.89
C HIS A 91 -10.17 -5.00 -2.25
N TRP A 92 -11.01 -5.16 -1.24
CA TRP A 92 -12.44 -4.95 -1.28
C TRP A 92 -12.69 -3.93 -0.17
N ASP A 93 -12.71 -2.65 -0.52
CA ASP A 93 -13.54 -1.73 0.27
C ASP A 93 -14.93 -2.43 0.36
N CYS A 94 -15.50 -2.57 1.54
CA CYS A 94 -16.71 -3.41 1.68
C CYS A 94 -17.93 -2.72 1.06
#